data_AF-C5CCP7-F1
#
_entry.id   AF-C5CCP7-F1
#
_cell.length_a   1.000
_cell.length_b   1.000
_cell.length_c   1.000
_cell.angle_alpha   90.00
_cell.angle_beta   90.00
_cell.angle_gamma   90.00
#
_symmetry.space_group_name_H-M   'P 1'
#
loop_
_entity.id
_entity.type
_entity.pdbx_description
1 polymer ?
#
loop_
_entity_poly.entity_id
_entity_poly.type
_entity_poly.pdbx_seq_one_letter_code
_entity_poly.pdbx_strand_id
1 'polypeptide(L)'
;MLYLIDPRGAVWSADTTIGRARARARVDGRPVDDLKFTKAAMLLTFDDHVDLALRHGVAAPRGLLLDHGFVAQVLAPANLKAQRANQDAIAEQLAVVERRTEDVGSLRSHRHAAAYEGADQSLARRIKKAEEAARETLQAAPDEDLVRHWTRLGGTVPATLQADRDR
;
A
#
# COMPACT_ATOMS: atom_id res chain seq x y z
N MET A 1 6.55 -4.49 -8.48
CA MET A 1 6.78 -3.11 -8.92
C MET A 1 7.70 -2.44 -7.92
N LEU A 2 8.65 -1.65 -8.41
CA LEU A 2 9.67 -0.97 -7.61
C LEU A 2 9.54 0.53 -7.85
N TYR A 3 9.48 1.31 -6.78
CA TYR A 3 9.47 2.76 -6.86
C TYR A 3 10.87 3.32 -6.66
N LEU A 4 11.19 4.39 -7.39
CA LEU A 4 12.36 5.25 -7.19
C LEU A 4 11.84 6.65 -6.81
N ILE A 5 12.21 7.10 -5.62
CA ILE A 5 11.79 8.37 -5.06
C ILE A 5 12.98 9.32 -5.17
N ASP A 6 12.82 10.36 -5.97
CA ASP A 6 13.83 11.37 -6.26
C ASP A 6 13.68 12.54 -5.27
N PRO A 7 14.79 13.05 -4.68
CA PRO A 7 14.77 14.22 -3.79
C PRO A 7 14.16 15.48 -4.43
N ARG A 8 14.05 15.55 -5.75
CA ARG A 8 13.42 16.65 -6.50
C ARG A 8 11.89 16.59 -6.53
N GLY A 9 11.27 15.65 -5.82
CA GLY A 9 9.80 15.55 -5.73
C GLY A 9 9.15 14.63 -6.77
N ALA A 10 9.93 13.80 -7.45
CA ALA A 10 9.41 12.88 -8.46
C ALA A 10 9.42 11.43 -7.96
N VAL A 11 8.32 10.71 -8.19
CA VAL A 11 8.25 9.26 -7.96
C VAL A 11 8.16 8.56 -9.31
N TRP A 12 9.06 7.59 -9.50
CA TRP A 12 9.11 6.76 -10.69
C TRP A 12 8.86 5.31 -10.32
N SER A 13 8.37 4.51 -11.27
CA SER A 13 8.11 3.09 -11.10
C SER A 13 8.73 2.26 -12.22
N ALA A 14 9.20 1.07 -11.87
CA ALA A 14 9.65 0.04 -12.78
C ALA A 14 8.94 -1.28 -12.46
N ASP A 15 8.60 -2.07 -13.48
CA ASP A 15 7.98 -3.38 -13.31
C ASP A 15 9.03 -4.45 -12.96
N THR A 16 9.56 -4.33 -11.74
CA THR A 16 10.49 -5.28 -11.14
C THR A 16 10.27 -5.32 -9.62
N THR A 17 11.02 -6.19 -8.93
CA THR A 17 11.11 -6.22 -7.47
C THR A 17 12.50 -5.77 -7.03
N ILE A 18 12.62 -5.39 -5.76
CA ILE A 18 13.94 -5.02 -5.21
C ILE A 18 14.93 -6.19 -5.24
N GLY A 19 14.44 -7.43 -5.01
CA GLY A 19 15.27 -8.63 -5.08
C GLY A 19 15.84 -8.86 -6.47
N ARG A 20 15.02 -8.71 -7.51
CA ARG A 20 15.48 -8.83 -8.91
C ARG A 20 16.44 -7.71 -9.30
N ALA A 21 16.20 -6.48 -8.85
CA ALA A 21 17.09 -5.35 -9.07
C ALA A 21 18.47 -5.57 -8.41
N ARG A 22 18.50 -6.05 -7.15
CA ARG A 22 19.74 -6.39 -6.44
C ARG A 22 20.50 -7.55 -7.09
N ALA A 23 19.78 -8.59 -7.52
CA ALA A 23 20.39 -9.72 -8.22
C ALA A 23 21.08 -9.27 -9.51
N ARG A 24 20.41 -8.42 -10.31
CA ARG A 24 20.99 -7.84 -11.51
C ARG A 24 22.21 -6.97 -11.20
N ALA A 25 22.13 -6.09 -10.20
CA ALA A 25 23.25 -5.24 -9.80
C ALA A 25 24.51 -6.07 -9.46
N ARG A 26 24.33 -7.21 -8.79
CA ARG A 26 25.41 -8.14 -8.44
C ARG A 26 26.03 -8.82 -9.66
N VAL A 27 25.24 -9.17 -10.68
CA VAL A 27 25.71 -9.87 -11.88
C VAL A 27 26.31 -8.91 -12.90
N ASP A 28 25.65 -7.79 -13.15
CA ASP A 28 26.03 -6.83 -14.20
C ASP A 28 27.05 -5.78 -13.70
N GLY A 29 27.31 -5.72 -12.38
CA GLY A 29 28.15 -4.69 -11.75
C GLY A 29 27.58 -3.27 -11.83
N ARG A 30 26.30 -3.13 -12.19
CA ARG A 30 25.62 -1.85 -12.37
C ARG A 30 24.86 -1.41 -11.11
N PRO A 31 24.62 -0.10 -10.92
CA PRO A 31 23.78 0.39 -9.83
C PRO A 31 22.39 -0.26 -9.83
N VAL A 32 21.84 -0.45 -8.62
CA VAL A 32 20.52 -1.07 -8.42
C VAL A 32 19.37 -0.25 -9.03
N ASP A 33 19.60 1.04 -9.26
CA ASP A 33 18.69 2.00 -9.89
C ASP A 33 18.98 2.25 -11.39
N ASP A 34 19.89 1.49 -12.02
CA ASP A 34 20.08 1.48 -13.48
C ASP A 34 18.94 0.74 -14.19
N LEU A 35 17.69 1.13 -13.94
CA LEU A 35 16.50 0.53 -14.53
C LEU A 35 15.76 1.54 -15.39
N LYS A 36 14.99 1.04 -16.36
CA LYS A 36 14.06 1.87 -17.13
C LYS A 36 12.84 2.20 -16.29
N PHE A 37 12.95 3.28 -15.53
CA PHE A 37 11.86 3.84 -14.75
C PHE A 37 10.92 4.69 -15.61
N THR A 38 9.63 4.67 -15.28
CA THR A 38 8.57 5.50 -15.87
C THR A 38 7.87 6.28 -14.76
N LYS A 39 7.17 7.38 -15.09
CA LYS A 39 6.51 8.19 -14.06
C LYS A 39 5.46 7.35 -13.34
N ALA A 40 5.51 7.29 -12.01
CA ALA A 40 4.60 6.46 -11.23
C ALA A 40 3.19 7.09 -11.20
N ALA A 41 2.16 6.25 -11.23
CA ALA A 41 0.83 6.64 -10.80
C ALA A 41 0.84 6.73 -9.27
N MET A 42 0.78 7.95 -8.73
CA MET A 42 0.86 8.18 -7.30
C MET A 42 -0.46 7.80 -6.62
N LEU A 43 -0.45 6.70 -5.87
CA LEU A 43 -1.58 6.26 -5.03
C LEU A 43 -1.52 6.85 -3.60
N LEU A 44 -0.32 7.26 -3.17
CA LEU A 44 -0.05 7.97 -1.92
C LEU A 44 0.59 9.33 -2.25
N THR A 45 0.64 10.24 -1.27
CA THR A 45 1.35 11.51 -1.44
C THR A 45 2.86 11.30 -1.58
N PHE A 46 3.60 12.33 -2.01
CA PHE A 46 5.05 12.23 -2.09
C PHE A 46 5.68 11.96 -0.71
N ASP A 47 5.22 12.68 0.31
CA ASP A 47 5.72 12.57 1.67
C ASP A 47 5.48 11.16 2.25
N ASP A 48 4.32 10.55 1.96
CA ASP A 48 4.05 9.16 2.35
C ASP A 48 5.02 8.17 1.70
N HIS A 49 5.38 8.38 0.44
CA HIS A 49 6.38 7.52 -0.22
C HIS A 49 7.75 7.70 0.41
N VAL A 50 8.14 8.94 0.74
CA VAL A 50 9.41 9.24 1.41
C VAL A 50 9.43 8.61 2.80
N ASP A 51 8.37 8.78 3.60
CA ASP A 51 8.25 8.19 4.95
C ASP A 51 8.40 6.66 4.89
N LEU A 52 7.68 6.00 3.99
CA LEU A 52 7.79 4.55 3.80
C LEU A 52 9.17 4.10 3.32
N ALA A 53 9.79 4.87 2.42
CA ALA A 53 11.12 4.54 1.91
C ALA A 53 12.22 4.77 2.95
N LEU A 54 12.04 5.71 3.87
CA LEU A 54 12.96 5.90 4.99
C LEU A 54 12.84 4.80 6.04
N ARG A 55 11.68 4.14 6.16
CA ARG A 55 11.46 3.02 7.09
C ARG A 55 11.81 1.65 6.50
N HIS A 56 11.51 1.42 5.21
CA HIS A 56 11.59 0.08 4.58
C HIS A 56 12.35 0.04 3.25
N GLY A 57 12.82 1.19 2.78
CA GLY A 57 13.44 1.32 1.48
C GLY A 57 14.90 0.90 1.45
N VAL A 58 15.56 1.25 0.36
CA VAL A 58 16.98 1.00 0.13
C VAL A 58 17.60 2.23 -0.52
N ALA A 59 18.80 2.61 -0.06
CA ALA A 59 19.56 3.69 -0.67
C ALA A 59 19.94 3.33 -2.12
N ALA A 60 19.72 4.29 -3.02
CA ALA A 60 20.20 4.24 -4.39
C ALA A 60 20.92 5.55 -4.75
N PRO A 61 21.86 5.55 -5.69
CA PRO A 61 22.57 6.76 -6.12
C PRO A 61 21.65 7.94 -6.46
N ARG A 62 20.49 7.68 -7.09
CA ARG A 62 19.54 8.71 -7.52
C ARG A 62 18.45 9.06 -6.49
N GLY A 63 18.38 8.36 -5.35
CA GLY A 63 17.30 8.54 -4.39
C GLY A 63 17.09 7.35 -3.47
N LEU A 64 15.82 7.06 -3.19
CA LEU A 64 15.42 5.89 -2.39
C LEU A 64 14.60 4.93 -3.25
N LEU A 65 14.87 3.64 -3.08
CA LEU A 65 14.07 2.58 -3.68
C LEU A 65 13.08 2.03 -2.66
N LEU A 66 11.83 1.83 -3.08
CA LEU A 66 10.76 1.27 -2.25
C LEU A 66 10.03 0.17 -3.00
N ASP A 67 9.91 -1.01 -2.40
CA ASP A 67 9.13 -2.11 -2.99
C ASP A 67 7.63 -1.84 -2.87
N HIS A 68 6.86 -2.15 -3.91
CA HIS A 68 5.42 -1.96 -3.93
C HIS A 68 4.69 -2.73 -2.83
N GLY A 69 5.26 -3.81 -2.30
CA GLY A 69 4.67 -4.55 -1.18
C GLY A 69 4.30 -3.67 0.01
N PHE A 70 5.15 -2.71 0.39
CA PHE A 70 4.90 -1.80 1.51
C PHE A 70 3.79 -0.79 1.19
N VAL A 71 3.79 -0.23 -0.03
CA VAL A 71 2.71 0.67 -0.48
C VAL A 71 1.36 -0.07 -0.50
N ALA A 72 1.35 -1.31 -0.98
CA ALA A 72 0.16 -2.14 -1.00
C ALA A 72 -0.35 -2.47 0.41
N GLN A 73 0.55 -2.73 1.36
CA GLN A 73 0.20 -2.98 2.76
C GLN A 73 -0.48 -1.77 3.40
N VAL A 74 0.04 -0.56 3.18
CA VAL A 74 -0.55 0.68 3.71
C VAL A 74 -1.92 0.98 3.08
N LEU A 75 -2.09 0.68 1.79
CA LEU A 75 -3.36 0.90 1.07
C LEU A 75 -4.40 -0.20 1.32
N ALA A 76 -3.99 -1.39 1.79
CA ALA A 76 -4.87 -2.55 1.95
C ALA A 76 -6.12 -2.27 2.81
N PRO A 77 -6.04 -1.58 3.96
CA PRO A 77 -7.22 -1.25 4.75
C PRO A 77 -8.24 -0.41 3.98
N ALA A 78 -7.79 0.65 3.29
CA ALA A 78 -8.66 1.53 2.52
C ALA A 78 -9.33 0.79 1.37
N ASN A 79 -8.57 -0.04 0.66
CA ASN A 79 -9.07 -0.86 -0.44
C ASN A 79 -10.13 -1.87 0.04
N LEU A 80 -9.90 -2.55 1.17
CA LEU A 80 -10.88 -3.50 1.72
C LEU A 80 -12.15 -2.81 2.22
N LYS A 81 -12.03 -1.60 2.81
CA LYS A 81 -13.19 -0.79 3.20
C LYS A 81 -14.00 -0.32 1.99
N ALA A 82 -13.34 0.11 0.93
CA ALA A 82 -14.00 0.48 -0.33
C ALA A 82 -14.69 -0.73 -0.98
N GLN A 83 -14.06 -1.91 -0.95
CA GLN A 83 -14.71 -3.15 -1.41
C GLN A 83 -15.96 -3.47 -0.61
N ARG A 84 -15.94 -3.30 0.72
CA ARG A 84 -17.12 -3.48 1.57
C ARG A 84 -18.23 -2.50 1.19
N ALA A 85 -17.93 -1.21 1.09
CA ALA A 85 -18.93 -0.20 0.73
C ALA A 85 -19.56 -0.47 -0.64
N ASN A 86 -18.78 -0.95 -1.61
CA ASN A 86 -19.30 -1.36 -2.92
C ASN A 86 -20.19 -2.59 -2.83
N GLN A 87 -19.85 -3.58 -2.00
CA GLN A 87 -20.71 -4.75 -1.75
C GLN A 87 -22.03 -4.34 -1.12
N ASP A 88 -21.99 -3.46 -0.12
CA ASP A 88 -23.18 -2.94 0.57
C ASP A 88 -24.10 -2.19 -0.43
N ALA A 89 -23.53 -1.35 -1.29
CA ALA A 89 -24.28 -0.61 -2.30
C ALA A 89 -24.93 -1.53 -3.36
N ILE A 90 -24.23 -2.57 -3.81
CA ILE A 90 -24.78 -3.56 -4.75
C ILE A 90 -25.88 -4.38 -4.06
N ALA A 91 -25.69 -4.79 -2.82
CA ALA A 91 -26.70 -5.52 -2.05
C ALA A 91 -27.97 -4.69 -1.86
N GLU A 92 -27.84 -3.39 -1.57
CA GLU A 92 -28.98 -2.47 -1.47
C GLU A 92 -29.75 -2.39 -2.80
N GLN A 93 -29.05 -2.25 -3.93
CA GLN A 93 -29.66 -2.23 -5.26
C GLN A 93 -30.39 -3.54 -5.59
N LEU A 94 -29.80 -4.68 -5.25
CA LEU A 94 -30.41 -6.00 -5.46
C LEU A 94 -31.63 -6.24 -4.56
N ALA A 95 -31.60 -5.79 -3.31
CA ALA A 95 -32.72 -5.90 -2.38
C ALA A 95 -33.96 -5.11 -2.84
N VAL A 96 -33.79 -4.05 -3.64
CA VAL A 96 -34.90 -3.33 -4.29
C VAL A 96 -35.52 -4.16 -5.43
N VAL A 97 -34.71 -4.94 -6.15
CA VAL A 97 -35.17 -5.82 -7.24
C VAL A 97 -35.84 -7.07 -6.67
N GLU A 98 -35.26 -7.71 -5.66
CA GLU A 98 -35.82 -8.92 -5.03
C GLU A 98 -37.18 -8.65 -4.38
N ARG A 99 -37.37 -7.49 -3.73
CA ARG A 99 -38.67 -7.06 -3.19
C ARG A 99 -39.78 -6.93 -4.23
N ARG A 100 -39.46 -6.78 -5.53
CA ARG A 100 -40.45 -6.79 -6.61
C ARG A 100 -40.80 -8.19 -7.12
N THR A 101 -40.02 -9.20 -6.75
CA THR A 101 -40.13 -10.57 -7.30
C THR A 101 -40.43 -11.64 -6.26
N GLU A 102 -40.29 -11.35 -4.96
CA GLU A 102 -40.52 -12.33 -3.88
C GLU A 102 -41.97 -12.36 -3.40
N ASP A 103 -42.79 -13.10 -4.17
CA ASP A 103 -44.02 -13.74 -3.68
C ASP A 103 -43.80 -15.26 -3.45
N VAL A 104 -42.55 -15.75 -3.53
CA VAL A 104 -42.25 -17.20 -3.48
C VAL A 104 -40.93 -17.51 -2.75
N GLY A 105 -41.02 -17.98 -1.48
CA GLY A 105 -40.05 -18.92 -0.91
C GLY A 105 -39.18 -18.46 0.27
N SER A 106 -39.75 -18.46 1.48
CA SER A 106 -39.10 -18.08 2.76
C SER A 106 -37.87 -18.90 3.18
N LEU A 107 -37.62 -20.07 2.59
CA LEU A 107 -36.47 -20.94 2.93
C LEU A 107 -35.16 -20.53 2.23
N ARG A 108 -35.23 -19.76 1.14
CA ARG A 108 -34.03 -19.28 0.41
C ARG A 108 -33.35 -18.14 1.15
N SER A 109 -34.15 -17.30 1.82
CA SER A 109 -33.73 -16.11 2.55
C SER A 109 -32.81 -16.43 3.75
N HIS A 110 -33.11 -17.46 4.56
CA HIS A 110 -32.29 -17.80 5.73
C HIS A 110 -30.90 -18.38 5.40
N ARG A 111 -30.77 -19.19 4.33
CA ARG A 111 -29.46 -19.67 3.88
C ARG A 111 -28.61 -18.55 3.27
N HIS A 112 -29.23 -17.60 2.59
CA HIS A 112 -28.55 -16.39 2.12
C HIS A 112 -28.08 -15.55 3.30
N ALA A 113 -28.94 -15.27 4.30
CA ALA A 113 -28.58 -14.47 5.47
C ALA A 113 -27.37 -15.05 6.23
N ALA A 114 -27.35 -16.35 6.50
CA ALA A 114 -26.21 -17.00 7.17
C ALA A 114 -24.91 -16.98 6.34
N ALA A 115 -25.03 -17.09 5.00
CA ALA A 115 -23.87 -16.97 4.10
C ALA A 115 -23.32 -15.54 4.05
N TYR A 116 -24.20 -14.53 4.06
CA TYR A 116 -23.82 -13.11 4.16
C TYR A 116 -23.16 -12.79 5.50
N GLU A 117 -23.72 -13.24 6.63
CA GLU A 117 -23.11 -13.04 7.95
C GLU A 117 -21.70 -13.68 8.06
N GLY A 118 -21.53 -14.90 7.52
CA GLY A 118 -20.22 -15.57 7.49
C GLY A 118 -19.19 -14.85 6.60
N ALA A 119 -19.63 -14.31 5.46
CA ALA A 119 -18.78 -13.51 4.57
C ALA A 119 -18.39 -12.16 5.23
N ASP A 120 -19.33 -11.51 5.92
CA ASP A 120 -19.12 -10.24 6.63
C ASP A 120 -18.11 -10.38 7.78
N GLN A 121 -18.24 -11.44 8.60
CA GLN A 121 -17.28 -11.70 9.66
C GLN A 121 -15.88 -12.00 9.12
N SER A 122 -15.78 -12.68 7.97
CA SER A 122 -14.51 -12.94 7.29
C SER A 122 -13.87 -11.65 6.76
N LEU A 123 -14.66 -10.77 6.14
CA LEU A 123 -14.19 -9.48 5.63
C LEU A 123 -13.76 -8.54 6.76
N ALA A 124 -14.54 -8.45 7.84
CA ALA A 124 -14.20 -7.65 9.01
C ALA A 124 -12.87 -8.11 9.64
N ARG A 125 -12.64 -9.43 9.76
CA ARG A 125 -11.35 -9.98 10.22
C ARG A 125 -10.20 -9.61 9.28
N ARG A 126 -10.42 -9.64 7.96
CA ARG A 126 -9.41 -9.24 6.96
C ARG A 126 -9.08 -7.75 7.04
N ILE A 127 -10.07 -6.89 7.23
CA ILE A 127 -9.86 -5.45 7.43
C ILE A 127 -9.02 -5.22 8.68
N LYS A 128 -9.39 -5.83 9.82
CA LYS A 128 -8.64 -5.68 11.06
C LYS A 128 -7.18 -6.12 10.92
N LYS A 129 -6.93 -7.28 10.29
CA LYS A 129 -5.56 -7.76 10.02
C LYS A 129 -4.79 -6.82 9.09
N ALA A 130 -5.44 -6.26 8.08
CA ALA A 130 -4.81 -5.30 7.19
C ALA A 130 -4.46 -3.99 7.93
N GLU A 131 -5.34 -3.53 8.83
CA GLU A 131 -5.07 -2.35 9.68
C GLU A 131 -3.90 -2.58 10.64
N GLU A 132 -3.80 -3.76 11.24
CA GLU A 132 -2.67 -4.16 12.08
C GLU A 132 -1.37 -4.16 11.27
N ALA A 133 -1.35 -4.81 10.10
CA ALA A 133 -0.17 -4.85 9.23
C ALA A 133 0.24 -3.46 8.70
N ALA A 134 -0.73 -2.61 8.33
CA ALA A 134 -0.46 -1.24 7.91
C ALA A 134 0.12 -0.42 9.07
N ARG A 135 -0.42 -0.59 10.28
CA ARG A 135 0.10 0.07 11.49
C ARG A 135 1.52 -0.37 11.80
N GLU A 136 1.81 -1.67 11.77
CA GLU A 136 3.16 -2.21 11.97
C GLU A 136 4.15 -1.63 10.95
N THR A 137 3.73 -1.51 9.70
CA THR A 137 4.53 -0.92 8.62
C THR A 137 4.84 0.54 8.90
N LEU A 138 3.86 1.33 9.36
CA LEU A 138 4.03 2.76 9.65
C LEU A 138 4.79 3.01 10.97
N GLN A 139 4.72 2.08 11.94
CA GLN A 139 5.38 2.22 13.23
C GLN A 139 6.85 1.78 13.22
N ALA A 140 7.32 1.12 12.17
CA ALA A 140 8.72 0.76 12.04
C ALA A 140 9.61 2.01 12.11
N ALA A 141 10.66 1.99 12.95
CA ALA A 141 11.54 3.15 13.07
C ALA A 141 12.22 3.49 11.73
N PRO A 142 12.39 4.78 11.39
CA PRO A 142 13.13 5.17 10.21
C PRO A 142 14.59 4.71 10.32
N ASP A 143 15.16 4.27 9.21
CA ASP A 143 16.58 3.94 9.13
C ASP A 143 17.40 5.23 9.04
N GLU A 144 18.19 5.47 10.09
CA GLU A 144 19.06 6.64 10.21
C GLU A 144 20.09 6.76 9.08
N ASP A 145 20.56 5.65 8.51
CA ASP A 145 21.43 5.67 7.33
C ASP A 145 20.69 6.13 6.08
N LEU A 146 19.43 5.71 5.90
CA LEU A 146 18.59 6.17 4.80
C LEU A 146 18.23 7.65 4.95
N VAL A 147 17.95 8.12 6.16
CA VAL A 147 17.71 9.54 6.45
C VAL A 147 18.93 10.39 6.12
N ARG A 148 20.13 9.95 6.53
CA ARG A 148 21.38 10.64 6.18
C ARG A 148 21.62 10.65 4.67
N HIS A 149 21.39 9.52 4.00
CA HIS A 149 21.51 9.41 2.55
C HIS A 149 20.56 10.36 1.82
N TRP A 150 19.28 10.35 2.19
CA TRP A 150 18.26 11.22 1.64
C TRP A 150 18.60 12.70 1.81
N THR A 151 19.02 13.09 3.01
CA THR A 151 19.41 14.47 3.31
C THR A 151 20.64 14.89 2.50
N ARG A 152 21.62 14.00 2.32
CA ARG A 152 22.82 14.27 1.50
C ARG A 152 22.48 14.50 0.03
N LEU A 153 21.44 13.83 -0.48
CA LEU A 153 20.93 14.04 -1.84
C LEU A 153 20.10 15.33 -2.00
N GLY A 154 19.91 16.10 -0.91
CA GLY A 154 19.13 17.34 -0.90
C GLY A 154 17.63 17.12 -0.66
N GLY A 155 17.23 15.92 -0.24
CA GLY A 155 15.84 15.60 0.09
C GLY A 155 15.42 16.20 1.44
N THR A 156 14.15 16.60 1.54
CA THR A 156 13.55 17.09 2.79
C THR A 156 12.90 15.94 3.53
N VAL A 157 13.08 15.86 4.85
CA VAL A 157 12.46 14.82 5.69
C VAL A 157 11.01 15.21 5.98
N PRO A 158 10.02 14.30 5.80
CA PRO A 158 8.63 14.57 6.12
C PRO A 158 8.41 14.96 7.58
N ALA A 159 7.45 15.86 7.84
CA ALA A 159 7.11 16.33 9.18
C ALA A 159 6.65 15.19 10.13
N THR A 160 6.11 14.10 9.59
CA THR A 160 5.73 12.90 10.34
C THR A 160 6.91 12.28 11.08
N LEU A 161 8.09 12.24 10.45
CA LEU A 161 9.32 11.71 11.06
C LEU A 161 9.99 12.70 12.01
N GLN A 162 9.77 13.99 11.80
CA GLN A 162 10.30 15.03 12.68
C GLN A 162 9.62 14.96 14.06
N ALA A 163 8.31 14.71 14.09
CA ALA A 163 7.57 14.49 15.33
C ALA A 163 7.96 13.20 16.09
N ASP A 164 8.39 12.16 15.36
CA ASP A 164 8.89 10.91 15.97
C ASP A 164 10.30 11.09 16.59
N ARG A 165 11.10 12.03 16.08
CA ARG A 165 12.45 12.34 16.60
C ARG A 165 12.46 13.25 17.83
N ASP A 166 11.42 14.06 18.02
CA ASP A 166 11.29 15.01 19.13
C ASP A 166 10.63 14.38 20.39
N ARG A 167 10.37 13.07 20.38
CA ARG A 167 9.79 12.28 21.49
C ARG A 167 10.84 11.43 22.20
#